data_AF-A0A7J6NST2-F1
#
_entry.id   AF-A0A7J6NST2-F1
#
_cell.length_a   1.000
_cell.length_b   1.000
_cell.length_c   1.000
_cell.angle_alpha   90.00
_cell.angle_beta   90.00
_cell.angle_gamma   90.00
#
_symmetry.space_group_name_H-M   'P 1'
#
loop_
_entity.id
_entity.type
_entity.pdbx_description
1 polymer ?
#
loop_
_entity_poly.entity_id
_entity_poly.type
_entity_poly.pdbx_seq_one_letter_code
_entity_poly.pdbx_strand_id
1 'polypeptide(L)'
;VIGRSSQLMIRSSALRTLSSTAIRACRVPVLTQLGRGMRFFTSEADDSLEYDLVVVGGGPAGLSAAIRAKQLDSNLSVCVLEKGSEIGAHILSGNVFQPTALDELMPDWRQENPAWAQTPVTHDDFVYFPTAKYAIKSPFLPSAMSNHGNFIISLGDICRWLGEKAEDSGVEIYPGFAVSEDPVIDDKGRMVAVKIRDQGVAKDGHHKSNYEPGVKIYGRQIILAEGARGSLSLEVANRYNLSAGRCPPRFSLGVKEVWKVDPEVSRPGHVTHTVGFPMDYMTYGG
;
A
#
# COMPACT_ATOMS: atom_id res chain seq x y z
N VAL A 1 29.16 33.53 6.72
CA VAL A 1 28.86 34.76 7.49
C VAL A 1 27.50 34.57 8.16
N ILE A 2 27.41 34.95 9.43
CA ILE A 2 26.49 34.46 10.46
C ILE A 2 25.08 35.05 10.33
N GLY A 3 24.06 34.23 10.62
CA GLY A 3 22.70 34.67 10.97
C GLY A 3 22.02 33.62 11.86
N ARG A 4 21.99 33.89 13.17
CA ARG A 4 21.47 33.03 14.26
C ARG A 4 19.96 33.21 14.46
N SER A 5 19.27 32.10 14.77
CA SER A 5 18.15 31.96 15.74
C SER A 5 17.46 30.61 15.48
N SER A 6 17.17 29.69 16.40
CA SER A 6 17.20 29.66 17.86
C SER A 6 17.10 28.17 18.25
N GLN A 7 18.03 27.67 19.05
CA GLN A 7 17.97 26.34 19.67
C GLN A 7 16.99 26.39 20.83
N LEU A 8 15.96 25.54 20.80
CA LEU A 8 15.19 25.17 21.98
C LEU A 8 15.61 23.76 22.37
N MET A 9 16.42 23.65 23.43
CA MET A 9 16.59 22.41 24.17
C MET A 9 15.25 22.05 24.80
N ILE A 10 14.76 20.83 24.55
CA ILE A 10 13.81 20.20 25.45
C ILE A 10 14.48 18.95 26.02
N ARG A 11 14.59 18.98 27.35
CA ARG A 11 15.17 17.94 28.19
C ARG A 11 14.36 16.66 28.07
N SER A 12 15.10 15.55 27.94
CA SER A 12 14.64 14.21 28.28
C SER A 12 14.18 14.16 29.74
N SER A 13 12.88 13.98 29.95
CA SER A 13 12.33 13.47 31.20
C SER A 13 10.91 12.96 30.99
N ALA A 14 10.65 11.76 31.53
CA ALA A 14 9.39 11.03 31.64
C ALA A 14 9.13 9.95 30.57
N LEU A 15 9.79 8.79 30.76
CA LEU A 15 9.11 7.52 30.57
C LEU A 15 7.85 7.53 31.44
N ARG A 16 6.67 7.43 30.83
CA ARG A 16 5.47 6.93 31.48
C ARG A 16 4.98 5.70 30.73
N THR A 17 5.18 4.57 31.38
CA THR A 17 4.47 3.32 31.20
C THR A 17 2.97 3.57 31.04
N LEU A 18 2.42 3.22 29.88
CA LEU A 18 0.97 3.11 29.71
C LEU A 18 0.52 1.77 30.29
N SER A 19 -0.10 1.85 31.46
CA SER A 19 -0.80 0.76 32.13
C SER A 19 -2.22 0.62 31.55
N SER A 20 -2.71 -0.62 31.56
CA SER A 20 -3.89 -1.21 30.94
C SER A 20 -5.27 -0.69 31.40
N THR A 21 -5.45 0.62 31.60
CA THR A 21 -6.70 1.16 32.20
C THR A 21 -7.42 2.21 31.35
N ALA A 22 -7.06 2.41 30.08
CA ALA A 22 -7.64 3.45 29.24
C ALA A 22 -8.83 3.02 28.35
N ILE A 23 -9.24 1.75 28.34
CA ILE A 23 -10.32 1.27 27.43
C ILE A 23 -11.73 1.41 28.06
N ARG A 24 -11.88 1.83 29.32
CA ARG A 24 -13.17 1.73 30.03
C ARG A 24 -14.09 2.96 30.05
N ALA A 25 -13.89 3.96 29.20
CA ALA A 25 -14.77 5.12 29.18
C ALA A 25 -14.98 5.74 27.79
N CYS A 26 -15.79 5.08 26.96
CA CYS A 26 -16.53 5.76 25.90
C CYS A 26 -18.02 5.52 26.12
N ARG A 27 -18.64 6.36 26.96
CA ARG A 27 -20.11 6.49 27.03
C ARG A 27 -20.50 7.58 26.04
N VAL A 28 -21.04 7.20 24.89
CA VAL A 28 -21.71 8.14 23.98
C VAL A 28 -23.18 8.24 24.39
N PRO A 29 -23.73 9.45 24.62
CA PRO A 29 -25.14 9.59 24.94
C PRO A 29 -26.00 9.38 23.68
N VAL A 30 -27.11 8.68 23.91
CA VAL A 30 -28.19 8.41 22.97
C VAL A 30 -28.79 9.72 22.45
N LEU A 31 -28.83 9.91 21.13
CA LEU A 31 -29.88 10.68 20.49
C LEU A 31 -30.45 9.87 19.32
N THR A 32 -31.71 9.49 19.50
CA THR A 32 -32.59 8.79 18.58
C THR A 32 -32.72 9.48 17.22
N GLN A 33 -32.45 8.74 16.14
CA GLN A 33 -33.22 8.82 14.90
C GLN A 33 -33.22 7.45 14.18
N LEU A 34 -34.43 6.95 13.95
CA LEU A 34 -34.74 5.64 13.37
C LEU A 34 -34.38 5.58 11.87
N GLY A 35 -33.55 4.60 11.50
CA GLY A 35 -33.28 4.20 10.11
C GLY A 35 -32.74 2.77 10.10
N ARG A 36 -33.41 1.89 9.37
CA ARG A 36 -33.26 0.43 9.34
C ARG A 36 -31.82 -0.07 9.15
N GLY A 37 -31.40 -1.09 9.90
CA GLY A 37 -30.42 -2.06 9.36
C GLY A 37 -29.45 -2.81 10.28
N MET A 38 -29.33 -2.53 11.58
CA MET A 38 -28.37 -3.25 12.43
C MET A 38 -28.95 -4.58 12.90
N ARG A 39 -28.44 -5.71 12.39
CA ARG A 39 -28.79 -7.05 12.89
C ARG A 39 -27.73 -7.50 13.90
N PHE A 40 -28.05 -7.38 15.18
CA PHE A 40 -27.28 -8.05 16.24
C PHE A 40 -27.78 -9.49 16.36
N PHE A 41 -26.91 -10.46 16.08
CA PHE A 41 -27.05 -11.82 16.60
C PHE A 41 -26.13 -11.93 17.82
N THR A 42 -26.67 -12.34 18.97
CA THR A 42 -25.91 -12.50 20.21
C THR A 42 -25.57 -13.98 20.45
N SER A 43 -24.31 -14.31 20.71
CA SER A 43 -23.89 -15.11 21.88
C SER A 43 -22.36 -15.22 21.94
N GLU A 44 -21.79 -14.78 23.08
CA GLU A 44 -20.36 -14.56 23.38
C GLU A 44 -19.77 -13.34 22.66
N ALA A 45 -19.22 -12.40 23.44
CA ALA A 45 -18.62 -11.18 22.94
C ALA A 45 -17.28 -11.50 22.24
N ASP A 46 -17.38 -12.02 21.02
CA ASP A 46 -16.34 -11.82 20.02
C ASP A 46 -16.43 -10.33 19.68
N ASP A 47 -15.43 -9.53 20.04
CA ASP A 47 -15.29 -8.14 19.59
C ASP A 47 -14.97 -8.16 18.08
N SER A 48 -15.93 -8.61 17.28
CA SER A 48 -15.80 -8.81 15.84
C SER A 48 -16.16 -7.51 15.13
N LEU A 49 -15.20 -6.98 14.37
CA LEU A 49 -15.45 -5.83 13.49
C LEU A 49 -16.02 -6.35 12.16
N GLU A 50 -17.15 -5.80 11.73
CA GLU A 50 -17.81 -6.16 10.46
C GLU A 50 -17.82 -4.98 9.48
N TYR A 51 -17.48 -5.25 8.22
CA TYR A 51 -17.53 -4.29 7.12
C TYR A 51 -18.22 -4.90 5.90
N ASP A 52 -18.78 -4.05 5.04
CA ASP A 52 -19.27 -4.46 3.73
C ASP A 52 -18.10 -4.83 2.81
N LEU A 53 -17.00 -4.07 2.87
CA LEU A 53 -15.77 -4.33 2.13
C LEU A 53 -14.54 -4.24 3.02
N VAL A 54 -13.74 -5.30 3.02
CA VAL A 54 -12.40 -5.32 3.63
C VAL A 54 -11.35 -5.40 2.51
N VAL A 55 -10.40 -4.49 2.52
CA VAL A 55 -9.27 -4.47 1.58
C VAL A 55 -7.98 -4.74 2.35
N VAL A 56 -7.22 -5.75 1.94
CA VAL A 56 -5.92 -6.09 2.53
C VAL A 56 -4.81 -5.50 1.67
N GLY A 57 -4.17 -4.44 2.13
CA GLY A 57 -3.07 -3.73 1.47
C GLY A 57 -3.44 -2.30 1.06
N GLY A 58 -2.72 -1.32 1.63
CA GLY A 58 -2.83 0.11 1.35
C GLY A 58 -1.95 0.57 0.18
N GLY A 59 -1.80 -0.28 -0.83
CA GLY A 59 -1.12 0.07 -2.09
C GLY A 59 -2.05 0.78 -3.08
N PRO A 60 -1.54 1.14 -4.28
CA PRO A 60 -2.34 1.88 -5.27
C PRO A 60 -3.60 1.10 -5.69
N ALA A 61 -3.51 -0.23 -5.81
CA ALA A 61 -4.65 -1.07 -6.15
C ALA A 61 -5.72 -1.11 -5.03
N GLY A 62 -5.30 -1.31 -3.77
CA GLY A 62 -6.21 -1.40 -2.64
C GLY A 62 -6.91 -0.08 -2.34
N LEU A 63 -6.16 1.03 -2.33
CA LEU A 63 -6.72 2.37 -2.13
C LEU A 63 -7.68 2.74 -3.27
N SER A 64 -7.33 2.44 -4.52
CA SER A 64 -8.21 2.69 -5.67
C SER A 64 -9.53 1.90 -5.56
N ALA A 65 -9.46 0.64 -5.12
CA ALA A 65 -10.65 -0.19 -4.93
C ALA A 65 -11.55 0.36 -3.81
N ALA A 66 -10.97 0.82 -2.70
CA ALA A 66 -11.71 1.41 -1.59
C ALA A 66 -12.40 2.73 -2.00
N ILE A 67 -11.68 3.61 -2.69
CA ILE A 67 -12.25 4.86 -3.24
C ILE A 67 -13.39 4.54 -4.21
N ARG A 68 -13.17 3.62 -5.16
CA ARG A 68 -14.22 3.26 -6.13
C ARG A 68 -15.45 2.68 -5.45
N ALA A 69 -15.28 1.87 -4.40
CA ALA A 69 -16.41 1.35 -3.63
C ALA A 69 -17.26 2.48 -3.03
N LYS A 70 -16.63 3.49 -2.41
CA LYS A 70 -17.33 4.66 -1.86
C LYS A 70 -17.98 5.54 -2.93
N GLN A 71 -17.37 5.65 -4.11
CA GLN A 71 -17.98 6.34 -5.25
C GLN A 71 -19.24 5.63 -5.78
N LEU A 72 -19.28 4.29 -5.70
CA LEU A 72 -20.44 3.50 -6.12
C LEU A 72 -21.58 3.57 -5.10
N ASP A 73 -21.26 3.50 -3.82
CA ASP A 73 -22.22 3.70 -2.72
C ASP A 73 -21.50 4.22 -1.47
N SER A 74 -21.82 5.47 -1.11
CA SER A 74 -21.21 6.16 0.03
C SER A 74 -21.56 5.52 1.38
N ASN A 75 -22.63 4.71 1.44
CA ASN A 75 -23.09 4.08 2.68
C ASN A 75 -22.33 2.78 3.01
N LEU A 76 -21.54 2.25 2.08
CA LEU A 76 -20.76 1.04 2.33
C LEU A 76 -19.76 1.28 3.46
N SER A 77 -19.72 0.37 4.43
CA SER A 77 -18.64 0.31 5.41
C SER A 77 -17.41 -0.31 4.75
N VAL A 78 -16.33 0.46 4.62
CA VAL A 78 -15.11 0.06 3.91
C VAL A 78 -13.90 0.21 4.82
N CYS A 79 -13.15 -0.87 4.98
CA CYS A 79 -11.92 -0.92 5.77
C CYS A 79 -10.73 -1.31 4.91
N VAL A 80 -9.61 -0.58 5.07
CA VAL A 80 -8.31 -0.90 4.45
C VAL A 80 -7.31 -1.24 5.55
N LEU A 81 -6.73 -2.43 5.48
CA LEU A 81 -5.71 -2.89 6.41
C LEU A 81 -4.33 -2.77 5.77
N GLU A 82 -3.42 -2.01 6.39
CA GLU A 82 -2.05 -1.83 5.92
C GLU A 82 -1.04 -2.27 6.99
N LYS A 83 -0.03 -3.05 6.57
CA LYS A 83 1.02 -3.56 7.45
C LYS A 83 2.03 -2.47 7.85
N GLY A 84 2.34 -1.57 6.93
CA GLY A 84 3.23 -0.43 7.17
C GLY A 84 2.69 0.47 8.27
N SER A 85 3.59 1.09 9.03
CA SER A 85 3.23 2.01 10.12
C SER A 85 2.42 3.23 9.65
N GLU A 86 2.47 3.52 8.35
CA GLU A 86 1.67 4.51 7.64
C GLU A 86 1.47 4.03 6.19
N ILE A 87 0.50 4.60 5.49
CA ILE A 87 0.34 4.40 4.06
C ILE A 87 1.59 4.87 3.32
N GLY A 88 2.08 4.07 2.38
CA GLY A 88 3.29 4.37 1.60
C GLY A 88 4.60 3.86 2.21
N ALA A 89 4.65 3.51 3.50
CA ALA A 89 5.90 3.11 4.19
C ALA A 89 6.58 1.88 3.58
N HIS A 90 5.80 0.94 3.05
CA HIS A 90 6.31 -0.28 2.40
C HIS A 90 6.26 -0.23 0.87
N ILE A 91 5.95 0.93 0.29
CA ILE A 91 5.87 1.08 -1.17
C ILE A 91 7.28 1.32 -1.73
N LEU A 92 7.71 0.43 -2.63
CA LEU A 92 8.97 0.55 -3.34
C LEU A 92 8.73 0.53 -4.86
N SER A 93 9.10 1.61 -5.55
CA SER A 93 9.05 1.69 -7.02
C SER A 93 10.00 2.78 -7.54
N GLY A 94 10.69 2.54 -8.65
CA GLY A 94 11.45 3.57 -9.40
C GLY A 94 10.57 4.51 -10.26
N ASN A 95 9.27 4.44 -10.00
CA ASN A 95 8.12 4.76 -10.84
C ASN A 95 8.23 5.88 -11.89
N VAL A 96 7.89 5.51 -13.12
CA VAL A 96 7.28 6.40 -14.12
C VAL A 96 5.79 6.08 -14.17
N PHE A 97 4.95 7.06 -13.85
CA PHE A 97 3.51 6.88 -13.68
C PHE A 97 2.74 7.27 -14.94
N GLN A 98 2.02 6.31 -15.50
CA GLN A 98 1.04 6.55 -16.54
C GLN A 98 -0.32 6.90 -15.91
N PRO A 99 -0.88 8.09 -16.17
CA PRO A 99 -2.02 8.61 -15.42
C PRO A 99 -3.37 8.00 -15.79
N THR A 100 -3.48 7.20 -16.86
CA THR A 100 -4.76 6.73 -17.42
C THR A 100 -5.73 6.14 -16.39
N ALA A 101 -5.25 5.26 -15.51
CA ALA A 101 -6.12 4.62 -14.51
C ALA A 101 -6.61 5.62 -13.44
N LEU A 102 -5.77 6.61 -13.11
CA LEU A 102 -6.15 7.68 -12.19
C LEU A 102 -7.10 8.67 -12.87
N ASP A 103 -6.93 8.93 -14.16
CA ASP A 103 -7.86 9.72 -14.98
C ASP A 103 -9.27 9.12 -14.99
N GLU A 104 -9.37 7.79 -14.96
CA GLU A 104 -10.65 7.08 -14.88
C GLU A 104 -11.25 7.09 -13.47
N LEU A 105 -10.42 6.97 -12.43
CA LEU A 105 -10.87 6.93 -11.04
C LEU A 105 -11.28 8.31 -10.52
N MET A 106 -10.50 9.34 -10.87
CA MET A 106 -10.64 10.72 -10.38
C MET A 106 -10.34 11.72 -11.50
N PRO A 107 -11.23 11.93 -12.48
CA PRO A 107 -10.95 12.74 -13.67
C PRO A 107 -10.39 14.15 -13.40
N ASP A 108 -10.78 14.75 -12.28
CA ASP A 108 -10.41 16.11 -11.90
C ASP A 108 -9.13 16.20 -11.04
N TRP A 109 -8.42 15.09 -10.81
CA TRP A 109 -7.24 15.06 -9.92
C TRP A 109 -6.15 16.09 -10.30
N ARG A 110 -6.03 16.44 -11.59
CA ARG A 110 -5.07 17.44 -12.06
C ARG A 110 -5.37 18.85 -11.56
N GLN A 111 -6.65 19.16 -11.32
CA GLN A 111 -7.07 20.47 -10.82
C GLN A 111 -6.59 20.69 -9.39
N GLU A 112 -6.42 19.61 -8.63
CA GLU A 112 -5.88 19.64 -7.27
C GLU A 112 -4.35 19.90 -7.24
N ASN A 113 -3.69 19.79 -8.40
CA ASN A 113 -2.25 20.00 -8.56
C ASN A 113 -1.41 19.30 -7.47
N PRO A 114 -1.51 17.96 -7.33
CA PRO A 114 -0.86 17.28 -6.24
C PRO A 114 0.66 17.37 -6.34
N ALA A 115 1.33 17.48 -5.19
CA ALA A 115 2.78 17.68 -5.10
C ALA A 115 3.60 16.52 -5.72
N TRP A 116 3.03 15.32 -5.83
CA TRP A 116 3.68 14.20 -6.49
C TRP A 116 3.72 14.33 -8.02
N ALA A 117 2.86 15.13 -8.65
CA ALA A 117 2.68 15.20 -10.10
C ALA A 117 3.48 16.33 -10.79
N GLN A 118 4.59 16.76 -10.19
CA GLN A 118 5.28 17.99 -10.62
C GLN A 118 6.36 17.77 -11.68
N THR A 119 6.74 16.52 -11.97
CA THR A 119 7.84 16.20 -12.90
C THR A 119 7.33 15.37 -14.08
N PRO A 120 6.79 16.00 -15.15
CA PRO A 120 6.46 15.28 -16.37
C PRO A 120 7.72 14.74 -17.03
N VAL A 121 7.61 13.59 -17.70
CA VAL A 121 8.72 13.05 -18.49
C VAL A 121 8.88 13.86 -19.77
N THR A 122 10.09 14.35 -20.01
CA THR A 122 10.45 15.18 -21.17
C THR A 122 11.44 14.49 -22.09
N HIS A 123 12.19 13.50 -21.59
CA HIS A 123 13.20 12.79 -22.37
C HIS A 123 13.34 11.34 -21.90
N ASP A 124 13.44 10.43 -22.85
CA ASP A 124 13.67 9.01 -22.62
C ASP A 124 14.97 8.60 -23.32
N ASP A 125 15.84 7.90 -22.60
CA ASP A 125 17.05 7.29 -23.13
C ASP A 125 17.03 5.78 -22.96
N PHE A 126 17.56 5.07 -23.95
CA PHE A 126 17.85 3.65 -23.87
C PHE A 126 19.32 3.41 -24.20
N VAL A 127 20.03 2.82 -23.25
CA VAL A 127 21.49 2.64 -23.32
C VAL A 127 21.84 1.17 -23.14
N TYR A 128 22.56 0.61 -24.10
CA TYR A 128 23.13 -0.73 -24.01
C TYR A 128 24.60 -0.66 -23.58
N PHE A 129 24.96 -1.40 -22.55
CA PHE A 129 26.33 -1.57 -22.08
C PHE A 129 26.87 -2.94 -22.50
N PRO A 130 27.57 -3.08 -23.64
CA PRO A 130 28.19 -4.36 -24.00
C PRO A 130 29.31 -4.77 -23.04
N THR A 131 29.99 -3.81 -22.41
CA THR A 131 30.99 -4.04 -21.36
C THR A 131 30.97 -2.89 -20.34
N ALA A 132 31.73 -3.02 -19.25
CA ALA A 132 31.89 -1.96 -18.24
C ALA A 132 32.44 -0.63 -18.78
N LYS A 133 33.08 -0.62 -19.96
CA LYS A 133 33.78 0.56 -20.51
C LYS A 133 33.07 1.22 -21.68
N TYR A 134 32.06 0.56 -22.26
CA TYR A 134 31.39 1.03 -23.46
C TYR A 134 29.90 1.18 -23.22
N ALA A 135 29.35 2.29 -23.70
CA ALA A 135 27.93 2.59 -23.66
C ALA A 135 27.47 2.93 -25.09
N ILE A 136 26.42 2.27 -25.55
CA ILE A 136 25.81 2.49 -26.86
C ILE A 136 24.41 3.03 -26.62
N LYS A 137 24.23 4.34 -26.84
CA LYS A 137 22.90 4.96 -26.79
C LYS A 137 22.14 4.59 -28.06
N SER A 138 20.96 3.98 -27.90
CA SER A 138 20.12 3.62 -29.03
C SER A 138 19.52 4.89 -29.67
N PRO A 139 19.57 5.03 -31.00
CA PRO A 139 18.86 6.11 -31.70
C PRO A 139 17.34 5.88 -31.75
N PHE A 140 16.87 4.67 -31.40
CA PHE A 140 15.47 4.30 -31.40
C PHE A 140 15.04 3.84 -30.01
N LEU A 141 13.90 4.35 -29.55
CA LEU A 141 13.22 3.88 -28.36
C LEU A 141 12.13 2.87 -28.75
N PRO A 142 12.11 1.66 -28.17
CA PRO A 142 10.96 0.78 -28.31
C PRO A 142 9.68 1.50 -27.86
N SER A 143 8.58 1.33 -28.58
CA SER A 143 7.31 1.99 -28.26
C SER A 143 6.82 1.69 -26.84
N ALA A 144 7.06 0.46 -26.36
CA ALA A 144 6.74 0.02 -25.00
C ALA A 144 7.54 0.73 -23.89
N MET A 145 8.60 1.47 -24.24
CA MET A 145 9.43 2.24 -23.31
C MET A 145 9.23 3.75 -23.45
N SER A 146 8.31 4.20 -24.31
CA SER A 146 7.99 5.62 -24.44
C SER A 146 7.17 6.09 -23.24
N ASN A 147 7.62 7.17 -22.60
CA ASN A 147 6.96 7.73 -21.42
C ASN A 147 6.27 9.07 -21.71
N HIS A 148 5.87 9.31 -22.96
CA HIS A 148 5.15 10.51 -23.32
C HIS A 148 3.83 10.63 -22.53
N GLY A 149 3.64 11.76 -21.84
CA GLY A 149 2.46 12.01 -20.99
C GLY A 149 2.53 11.40 -19.59
N ASN A 150 3.63 10.74 -19.23
CA ASN A 150 3.85 10.16 -17.91
C ASN A 150 4.59 11.11 -16.96
N PHE A 151 4.65 10.76 -15.69
CA PHE A 151 5.30 11.54 -14.64
C PHE A 151 6.37 10.72 -13.90
N ILE A 152 7.50 11.33 -13.55
CA ILE A 152 8.49 10.76 -12.62
C ILE A 152 8.01 11.04 -11.20
N ILE A 153 7.72 9.99 -10.42
CA ILE A 153 7.04 10.15 -9.12
C ILE A 153 7.59 9.20 -8.05
N SER A 154 7.28 9.54 -6.80
CA SER A 154 7.38 8.63 -5.67
C SER A 154 6.05 7.93 -5.47
N LEU A 155 6.00 6.61 -5.69
CA LEU A 155 4.74 5.85 -5.58
C LEU A 155 4.20 5.85 -4.14
N GLY A 156 5.09 5.94 -3.15
CA GLY A 156 4.69 6.12 -1.75
C GLY A 156 3.91 7.42 -1.54
N ASP A 157 4.29 8.51 -2.21
CA ASP A 157 3.60 9.80 -2.10
C ASP A 157 2.24 9.78 -2.80
N ILE A 158 2.12 9.07 -3.93
CA ILE A 158 0.81 8.82 -4.55
C ILE A 158 -0.08 8.01 -3.59
N CYS A 159 0.43 6.94 -2.98
CA CYS A 159 -0.36 6.16 -2.03
C CYS A 159 -0.79 6.99 -0.83
N ARG A 160 0.07 7.84 -0.26
CA ARG A 160 -0.32 8.75 0.82
C ARG A 160 -1.46 9.67 0.40
N TRP A 161 -1.32 10.31 -0.76
CA TRP A 161 -2.37 11.17 -1.31
C TRP A 161 -3.68 10.39 -1.58
N LEU A 162 -3.61 9.18 -2.14
CA LEU A 162 -4.79 8.31 -2.30
C LEU A 162 -5.39 7.89 -0.95
N GLY A 163 -4.56 7.74 0.09
CA GLY A 163 -5.00 7.49 1.46
C GLY A 163 -5.87 8.63 1.97
N GLU A 164 -5.40 9.88 1.84
CA GLU A 164 -6.18 11.08 2.18
C GLU A 164 -7.51 11.10 1.40
N LYS A 165 -7.50 10.80 0.10
CA LYS A 165 -8.72 10.73 -0.73
C LYS A 165 -9.69 9.63 -0.31
N ALA A 166 -9.17 8.49 0.11
CA ALA A 166 -9.99 7.40 0.62
C ALA A 166 -10.63 7.81 1.96
N GLU A 167 -9.86 8.38 2.89
CA GLU A 167 -10.37 8.87 4.19
C GLU A 167 -11.42 9.97 4.01
N ASP A 168 -11.19 10.92 3.10
CA ASP A 168 -12.16 11.98 2.75
C ASP A 168 -13.50 11.39 2.24
N SER A 169 -13.46 10.23 1.60
CA SER A 169 -14.65 9.49 1.15
C SER A 169 -15.29 8.60 2.23
N GLY A 170 -14.76 8.63 3.46
CA GLY A 170 -15.23 7.85 4.61
C GLY A 170 -14.76 6.40 4.63
N VAL A 171 -13.65 6.08 3.97
CA VAL A 171 -12.95 4.80 4.14
C VAL A 171 -12.19 4.82 5.47
N GLU A 172 -12.28 3.73 6.23
CA GLU A 172 -11.48 3.55 7.44
C GLU A 172 -10.17 2.87 7.10
N ILE A 173 -9.04 3.55 7.35
CA ILE A 173 -7.70 3.03 7.05
C ILE A 173 -6.98 2.70 8.36
N TYR A 174 -6.47 1.47 8.45
CA TYR A 174 -5.78 0.95 9.63
C TYR A 174 -4.33 0.57 9.29
N PRO A 175 -3.38 1.53 9.37
CA PRO A 175 -1.96 1.24 9.24
C PRO A 175 -1.40 0.56 10.50
N GLY A 176 -0.32 -0.22 10.32
CA GLY A 176 0.32 -1.03 11.37
C GLY A 176 -0.37 -2.37 11.65
N PHE A 177 -1.46 -2.69 10.95
CA PHE A 177 -2.23 -3.91 11.14
C PHE A 177 -1.86 -4.95 10.09
N ALA A 178 -0.88 -5.79 10.42
CA ALA A 178 -0.47 -6.91 9.59
C ALA A 178 -1.55 -8.01 9.60
N VAL A 179 -2.07 -8.36 8.43
CA VAL A 179 -2.96 -9.52 8.29
C VAL A 179 -2.16 -10.82 8.34
N SER A 180 -2.72 -11.84 9.01
CA SER A 180 -2.19 -13.19 9.08
C SER A 180 -2.31 -13.90 7.73
N GLU A 181 -1.46 -14.88 7.48
CA GLU A 181 -1.53 -15.72 6.27
C GLU A 181 -2.65 -16.77 6.34
N ASP A 182 -3.27 -16.95 7.51
CA ASP A 182 -4.35 -17.92 7.73
C ASP A 182 -5.73 -17.35 7.33
N PRO A 183 -6.37 -17.86 6.25
CA PRO A 183 -7.67 -17.37 5.81
C PRO A 183 -8.79 -17.87 6.72
N VAL A 184 -9.70 -16.97 7.11
CA VAL A 184 -10.87 -17.35 7.93
C VAL A 184 -11.99 -17.82 7.02
N ILE A 185 -12.24 -19.12 7.03
CA ILE A 185 -13.18 -19.81 6.14
C ILE A 185 -14.40 -20.33 6.90
N ASP A 186 -15.59 -20.17 6.33
CA ASP A 186 -16.83 -20.72 6.88
C ASP A 186 -17.00 -22.22 6.56
N ASP A 187 -18.04 -22.82 7.12
CA ASP A 187 -18.44 -24.23 6.89
C ASP A 187 -18.76 -24.53 5.42
N LYS A 188 -19.12 -23.51 4.64
CA LYS A 188 -19.41 -23.59 3.20
C LYS A 188 -18.16 -23.38 2.34
N GLY A 189 -16.99 -23.23 2.95
CA GLY A 189 -15.73 -23.07 2.25
C GLY A 189 -15.50 -21.65 1.72
N ARG A 190 -16.25 -20.63 2.15
CA ARG A 190 -16.08 -19.23 1.71
C ARG A 190 -15.20 -18.47 2.68
N MET A 191 -14.35 -17.59 2.17
CA MET A 191 -13.60 -16.65 3.00
C MET A 191 -14.53 -15.55 3.50
N VAL A 192 -14.67 -15.43 4.83
CA VAL A 192 -15.63 -14.52 5.48
C VAL A 192 -14.96 -13.45 6.33
N ALA A 193 -13.69 -13.64 6.67
CA ALA A 193 -12.92 -12.69 7.45
C ALA A 193 -11.43 -12.78 7.15
N VAL A 194 -10.72 -11.76 7.63
CA VAL A 194 -9.26 -11.75 7.77
C VAL A 194 -8.90 -11.68 9.25
N LYS A 195 -7.80 -12.31 9.64
CA LYS A 195 -7.30 -12.25 11.02
C LYS A 195 -6.08 -11.34 11.07
N ILE A 196 -6.07 -10.38 11.98
CA ILE A 196 -4.85 -9.63 12.30
C ILE A 196 -3.83 -10.58 12.93
N ARG A 197 -2.54 -10.38 12.68
CA ARG A 197 -1.48 -11.19 13.27
C ARG A 197 -1.45 -11.04 14.79
N ASP A 198 -1.25 -12.15 15.49
CA ASP A 198 -1.09 -12.17 16.94
C ASP A 198 0.15 -11.36 17.35
N GLN A 199 0.02 -10.57 18.42
CA GLN A 199 1.14 -9.82 18.99
C GLN A 199 1.77 -10.58 20.16
N GLY A 200 3.04 -10.28 20.45
CA GLY A 200 3.73 -10.90 21.59
C GLY A 200 4.07 -12.39 21.40
N VAL A 201 4.19 -12.88 20.17
CA VAL A 201 4.69 -14.24 19.89
C VAL A 201 6.22 -14.23 19.79
N ALA A 202 6.88 -15.16 20.45
CA ALA A 202 8.34 -15.32 20.39
C ALA A 202 8.80 -16.07 19.13
N LYS A 203 10.10 -16.00 18.83
CA LYS A 203 10.66 -16.61 17.60
C LYS A 203 10.50 -18.14 17.56
N ASP A 204 10.47 -18.77 18.71
CA ASP A 204 10.22 -20.20 18.96
C ASP A 204 8.73 -20.53 19.12
N GLY A 205 7.83 -19.55 18.97
CA GLY A 205 6.38 -19.73 18.97
C GLY A 205 5.69 -19.63 20.34
N HIS A 206 6.42 -19.50 21.45
CA HIS A 206 5.77 -19.33 22.76
C HIS A 206 5.15 -17.93 22.90
N HIS A 207 4.06 -17.84 23.67
CA HIS A 207 3.40 -16.57 23.98
C HIS A 207 4.21 -15.82 25.05
N LYS A 208 4.58 -14.57 24.76
CA LYS A 208 5.22 -13.67 25.72
C LYS A 208 4.19 -13.13 26.72
N SER A 209 4.67 -12.47 27.76
CA SER A 209 3.81 -11.83 28.78
C SER A 209 2.88 -10.75 28.22
N ASN A 210 3.20 -10.17 27.05
CA ASN A 210 2.39 -9.20 26.33
C ASN A 210 1.68 -9.82 25.11
N TYR A 211 1.37 -11.12 25.15
CA TYR A 211 0.64 -11.78 24.08
C TYR A 211 -0.77 -11.22 23.97
N GLU A 212 -1.16 -10.85 22.74
CA GLU A 212 -2.51 -10.44 22.42
C GLU A 212 -2.99 -11.21 21.18
N PRO A 213 -4.10 -11.94 21.27
CA PRO A 213 -4.64 -12.63 20.11
C PRO A 213 -5.12 -11.61 19.08
N GLY A 214 -4.83 -11.89 17.82
CA GLY A 214 -5.24 -11.06 16.71
C GLY A 214 -6.76 -11.10 16.50
N VAL A 215 -7.32 -9.92 16.27
CA VAL A 215 -8.75 -9.71 16.04
C VAL A 215 -9.15 -10.20 14.64
N LYS A 216 -10.35 -10.75 14.51
CA LYS A 216 -10.95 -11.08 13.21
C LYS A 216 -11.78 -9.91 12.69
N ILE A 217 -11.60 -9.59 11.41
CA ILE A 217 -12.34 -8.55 10.73
C ILE A 217 -13.14 -9.20 9.61
N TYR A 218 -14.46 -9.18 9.77
CA TYR A 218 -15.40 -9.80 8.85
C TYR A 218 -15.73 -8.84 7.71
N GLY A 219 -15.76 -9.39 6.50
CA GLY A 219 -16.08 -8.65 5.29
C GLY A 219 -17.12 -9.40 4.48
N ARG A 220 -18.18 -8.72 4.04
CA ARG A 220 -19.10 -9.31 3.05
C ARG A 220 -18.38 -9.57 1.73
N GLN A 221 -17.50 -8.65 1.34
CA GLN A 221 -16.52 -8.82 0.29
C GLN A 221 -15.12 -8.55 0.85
N ILE A 222 -14.15 -9.37 0.44
CA ILE A 222 -12.74 -9.20 0.79
C ILE A 222 -11.95 -9.04 -0.52
N ILE A 223 -11.12 -7.99 -0.59
CA ILE A 223 -10.19 -7.74 -1.68
C ILE A 223 -8.77 -7.91 -1.15
N LEU A 224 -8.02 -8.83 -1.76
CA LEU A 224 -6.61 -9.04 -1.44
C LEU A 224 -5.74 -8.22 -2.40
N ALA A 225 -5.11 -7.16 -1.88
CA ALA A 225 -4.31 -6.19 -2.61
C ALA A 225 -2.88 -6.08 -2.01
N GLU A 226 -2.34 -7.19 -1.51
CA GLU A 226 -1.02 -7.26 -0.83
C GLU A 226 0.17 -6.98 -1.76
N GLY A 227 -0.04 -6.96 -3.08
CA GLY A 227 1.01 -6.75 -4.07
C GLY A 227 1.79 -8.01 -4.43
N ALA A 228 3.05 -7.85 -4.84
CA ALA A 228 3.87 -8.96 -5.33
C ALA A 228 4.12 -10.00 -4.23
N ARG A 229 3.68 -11.24 -4.49
CA ARG A 229 3.77 -12.39 -3.56
C ARG A 229 3.10 -12.14 -2.19
N GLY A 230 1.87 -11.61 -2.20
CA GLY A 230 1.04 -11.51 -1.00
C GLY A 230 0.91 -12.84 -0.25
N SER A 231 1.13 -12.81 1.07
CA SER A 231 1.14 -14.00 1.93
C SER A 231 -0.22 -14.67 1.98
N LEU A 232 -1.26 -13.90 2.31
CA LEU A 232 -2.63 -14.43 2.39
C LEU A 232 -3.16 -14.76 0.99
N SER A 233 -2.83 -13.93 0.00
CA SER A 233 -3.20 -14.13 -1.40
C SER A 233 -2.70 -15.47 -1.95
N LEU A 234 -1.48 -15.87 -1.59
CA LEU A 234 -0.91 -17.15 -2.01
C LEU A 234 -1.65 -18.34 -1.37
N GLU A 235 -1.92 -18.26 -0.07
CA GLU A 235 -2.67 -19.30 0.64
C GLU A 235 -4.09 -19.46 0.09
N VAL A 236 -4.78 -18.35 -0.16
CA VAL A 236 -6.11 -18.33 -0.77
C VAL A 236 -6.06 -18.89 -2.21
N ALA A 237 -5.09 -18.48 -3.02
CA ALA A 237 -4.94 -18.98 -4.38
C ALA A 237 -4.69 -20.50 -4.43
N ASN A 238 -3.88 -21.02 -3.51
CA ASN A 238 -3.62 -22.46 -3.39
C ASN A 238 -4.87 -23.21 -2.93
N ARG A 239 -5.54 -22.72 -1.88
CA ARG A 239 -6.73 -23.36 -1.30
C ARG A 239 -7.85 -23.52 -2.32
N TYR A 240 -8.09 -22.48 -3.12
CA TYR A 240 -9.15 -22.47 -4.14
C TYR A 240 -8.67 -22.89 -5.52
N ASN A 241 -7.41 -23.32 -5.65
CA ASN A 241 -6.79 -23.74 -6.92
C ASN A 241 -6.96 -22.69 -8.05
N LEU A 242 -6.81 -21.40 -7.72
CA LEU A 242 -7.07 -20.28 -8.64
C LEU A 242 -6.07 -20.24 -9.82
N SER A 243 -4.93 -20.89 -9.68
CA SER A 243 -3.88 -20.97 -10.69
C SER A 243 -4.01 -22.18 -11.63
N ALA A 244 -5.09 -22.97 -11.51
CA ALA A 244 -5.31 -24.14 -12.35
C ALA A 244 -5.28 -23.81 -13.85
N GLY A 245 -4.44 -24.52 -14.61
CA GLY A 245 -4.29 -24.31 -16.05
C GLY A 245 -3.63 -22.99 -16.44
N ARG A 246 -3.00 -22.29 -15.50
CA ARG A 246 -2.28 -21.02 -15.74
C ARG A 246 -0.77 -21.24 -15.67
N CYS A 247 -0.01 -20.40 -16.37
CA CYS A 247 1.44 -20.39 -16.22
C CYS A 247 1.83 -19.97 -14.80
N PRO A 248 2.90 -20.56 -14.22
CA PRO A 248 3.39 -20.14 -12.92
C PRO A 248 3.82 -18.66 -12.96
N PRO A 249 3.66 -17.92 -11.86
CA PRO A 249 4.06 -16.53 -11.81
C PRO A 249 5.58 -16.38 -11.95
N ARG A 250 6.00 -15.37 -12.70
CA ARG A 250 7.41 -14.99 -12.86
C ARG A 250 7.68 -13.71 -12.09
N PHE A 251 8.81 -13.65 -11.41
CA PHE A 251 9.21 -12.52 -10.59
C PHE A 251 10.61 -12.03 -10.97
N SER A 252 10.86 -10.75 -10.68
CA SER A 252 12.16 -10.12 -10.72
C SER A 252 12.40 -9.41 -9.38
N LEU A 253 13.66 -9.28 -8.99
CA LEU A 253 14.04 -8.52 -7.80
C LEU A 253 14.38 -7.09 -8.23
N GLY A 254 13.67 -6.12 -7.67
CA GLY A 254 13.98 -4.70 -7.84
C GLY A 254 14.79 -4.17 -6.65
N VAL A 255 15.89 -3.48 -6.94
CA VAL A 255 16.66 -2.72 -5.95
C VAL A 255 16.60 -1.26 -6.36
N LYS A 256 16.33 -0.37 -5.40
CA LYS A 256 16.19 1.07 -5.64
C LYS A 256 16.92 1.85 -4.57
N GLU A 257 17.58 2.92 -5.01
CA GLU A 257 18.14 3.95 -4.16
C GLU A 257 17.67 5.33 -4.62
N VAL A 258 17.68 6.31 -3.71
CA VAL A 258 17.35 7.70 -4.00
C VAL A 258 18.56 8.55 -3.67
N TRP A 259 19.00 9.35 -4.64
CA TRP A 259 20.24 10.12 -4.57
C TRP A 259 19.92 11.61 -4.54
N LYS A 260 20.65 12.36 -3.70
CA LYS A 260 20.71 13.81 -3.82
C LYS A 260 21.92 14.15 -4.68
N VAL A 261 21.68 14.84 -5.79
CA VAL A 261 22.71 15.24 -6.75
C VAL A 261 22.82 16.77 -6.81
N ASP A 262 23.94 17.26 -7.34
CA ASP A 262 24.09 18.70 -7.58
C ASP A 262 23.07 19.19 -8.62
N PRO A 263 22.47 20.38 -8.42
CA PRO A 263 21.48 20.90 -9.35
C PRO A 263 22.00 21.05 -10.79
N GLU A 264 23.29 21.31 -10.97
CA GLU A 264 23.93 21.50 -12.28
C GLU A 264 23.97 20.23 -13.13
N VAL A 265 23.97 19.04 -12.51
CA VAL A 265 23.95 17.75 -13.22
C VAL A 265 22.55 17.16 -13.32
N SER A 266 21.58 17.75 -12.61
CA SER A 266 20.20 17.30 -12.60
C SER A 266 19.49 17.69 -13.90
N ARG A 267 18.77 16.73 -14.49
CA ARG A 267 17.94 16.93 -15.69
C ARG A 267 16.51 16.48 -15.38
N PRO A 268 15.67 17.36 -14.78
CA PRO A 268 14.29 17.02 -14.46
C PRO A 268 13.53 16.50 -15.68
N GLY A 269 12.75 15.43 -15.52
CA GLY A 269 11.98 14.81 -16.60
C GLY A 269 12.78 13.85 -17.50
N HIS A 270 14.07 13.62 -17.23
CA HIS A 270 14.89 12.67 -17.99
C HIS A 270 14.84 11.27 -17.36
N VAL A 271 14.38 10.28 -18.13
CA VAL A 271 14.36 8.85 -17.78
C VAL A 271 15.41 8.11 -18.61
N THR A 272 16.21 7.25 -17.99
CA THR A 272 17.18 6.40 -18.68
C THR A 272 16.95 4.95 -18.34
N HIS A 273 16.83 4.11 -19.35
CA HIS A 273 16.78 2.65 -19.23
C HIS A 273 18.10 2.06 -19.71
N THR A 274 18.61 1.08 -18.98
CA THR A 274 19.87 0.42 -19.28
C THR A 274 19.69 -1.08 -19.43
N VAL A 275 20.51 -1.71 -20.27
CA VAL A 275 20.61 -3.17 -20.38
C VAL A 275 22.07 -3.57 -20.67
N GLY A 276 22.42 -4.83 -20.39
CA GLY A 276 23.76 -5.36 -20.61
C GLY A 276 24.58 -5.44 -19.32
N PHE A 277 25.87 -5.13 -19.39
CA PHE A 277 26.80 -5.21 -18.27
C PHE A 277 26.22 -4.48 -17.03
N PRO A 278 26.28 -5.08 -15.82
CA PRO A 278 27.06 -6.27 -15.43
C PRO A 278 26.39 -7.62 -15.69
N MET A 279 25.20 -7.64 -16.30
CA MET A 279 24.46 -8.86 -16.60
C MET A 279 24.98 -9.55 -17.86
N ASP A 280 24.87 -10.88 -17.92
CA ASP A 280 25.11 -11.63 -19.15
C ASP A 280 23.89 -11.58 -20.10
N TYR A 281 24.03 -12.12 -21.31
CA TYR A 281 22.98 -12.11 -22.33
C TYR A 281 21.85 -13.13 -22.08
N MET A 282 22.03 -14.06 -21.13
CA MET A 282 21.05 -15.09 -20.79
C MET A 282 20.17 -14.69 -19.60
N THR A 283 20.59 -13.67 -18.85
CA THR A 283 19.91 -13.22 -17.64
C THR A 283 19.05 -11.99 -17.95
N TYR A 284 17.75 -12.08 -17.73
CA TYR A 284 16.85 -10.96 -17.86
C TYR A 284 17.07 -9.94 -16.73
N GLY A 285 17.44 -8.72 -17.08
CA GLY A 285 17.64 -7.60 -16.16
C GLY A 285 18.20 -6.37 -16.86
N GLY A 286 18.27 -5.27 -16.14
CA GLY A 286 18.74 -3.98 -16.63
C GLY A 286 18.54 -2.86 -15.63
#